data_AF-A0A0C2CFU6-F1
#
_entry.id   AF-A0A0C2CFU6-F1
#
_cell.length_a   1.000
_cell.length_b   1.000
_cell.length_c   1.000
_cell.angle_alpha   90.00
_cell.angle_beta   90.00
_cell.angle_gamma   90.00
#
_symmetry.space_group_name_H-M   'P 1'
#
loop_
_entity.id
_entity.type
_entity.pdbx_description
1 polymer ?
#
loop_
_entity_poly.entity_id
_entity_poly.type
_entity_poly.pdbx_seq_one_letter_code
_entity_poly.pdbx_strand_id
1 'polypeptide(L)' 'MYSLHEGGVTEDVSAKRSTGRPYDKRPFAQSIVHLDLKGAPPIMSVYEWLFPLLRKMGAHGVLMEYEDMFPYSGDLAQ' A
#
# COMPACT_ATOMS: atom_id res chain seq x y z
N MET A 1 -44.12 31.85 31.45
CA MET A 1 -44.94 32.14 30.25
C MET A 1 -44.07 31.80 29.06
N TYR A 2 -44.50 30.84 28.20
CA TYR A 2 -43.91 30.31 26.93
C TYR A 2 -42.46 29.75 27.00
N SER A 3 -42.11 28.46 26.85
CA SER A 3 -42.50 27.28 26.04
C SER A 3 -41.66 27.04 24.76
N LEU A 4 -41.16 25.80 24.67
CA LEU A 4 -40.25 25.06 23.75
C LEU A 4 -40.37 25.20 22.21
N HIS A 5 -39.24 25.06 21.48
CA HIS A 5 -38.89 24.07 20.40
C HIS A 5 -37.63 24.54 19.62
N GLU A 6 -36.50 23.79 19.60
CA GLU A 6 -36.05 22.74 18.64
C GLU A 6 -35.03 23.21 17.57
N GLY A 7 -33.98 22.40 17.36
CA GLY A 7 -33.06 22.44 16.20
C GLY A 7 -31.70 23.09 16.50
N GLY A 8 -30.53 22.46 16.31
CA GLY A 8 -30.21 21.16 15.76
C GLY A 8 -28.78 20.78 16.15
N VAL A 9 -28.56 19.49 16.39
CA VAL A 9 -27.25 18.87 16.58
C VAL A 9 -26.51 18.93 15.25
N THR A 10 -25.37 19.59 15.19
CA THR A 10 -24.45 19.44 14.06
C THR A 10 -23.75 18.10 14.22
N GLU A 11 -24.24 17.08 13.52
CA GLU A 11 -23.44 15.90 13.22
C GLU A 11 -22.29 16.33 12.30
N ASP A 12 -21.06 15.99 12.67
CA ASP A 12 -20.13 15.54 11.65
C ASP A 12 -19.41 14.28 12.11
N VAL A 13 -19.83 13.21 11.47
CA VAL A 13 -19.38 11.84 11.61
C VAL A 13 -17.98 11.76 11.01
N SER A 14 -16.96 11.63 11.84
CA SER A 14 -15.70 11.03 11.36
C SER A 14 -15.41 9.79 12.18
N ALA A 15 -15.94 8.70 11.65
CA ALA A 15 -15.80 7.33 12.08
C ALA A 15 -14.41 7.05 12.67
N LYS A 16 -14.44 6.34 13.80
CA LYS A 16 -13.34 5.54 14.34
C LYS A 16 -12.42 5.07 13.21
N ARG A 17 -11.18 5.56 13.18
CA ARG A 17 -10.14 4.99 12.31
C ARG A 17 -9.80 3.59 12.82
N SER A 18 -10.67 2.62 12.54
CA SER A 18 -10.34 1.21 12.61
C SER A 18 -9.40 0.93 11.44
N THR A 19 -8.10 1.16 11.61
CA THR A 19 -7.11 0.70 10.64
C THR A 19 -6.53 -0.67 11.01
N GLY A 20 -7.21 -1.42 11.88
CA GLY A 20 -7.12 -2.87 11.87
C GLY A 20 -7.89 -3.38 10.66
N ARG A 21 -7.18 -3.82 9.61
CA ARG A 21 -7.81 -4.47 8.45
C ARG A 21 -8.73 -5.59 8.96
N PRO A 22 -9.93 -5.79 8.37
CA PRO A 22 -10.75 -6.95 8.70
C PRO A 22 -9.91 -8.19 8.44
N TYR A 23 -9.92 -9.10 9.40
CA TYR A 23 -9.31 -10.42 9.33
C TYR A 23 -9.52 -11.03 7.93
N ASP A 24 -8.44 -11.46 7.27
CA ASP A 24 -8.54 -12.17 5.99
C ASP A 24 -9.41 -13.42 6.21
N LYS A 25 -10.42 -13.61 5.36
CA LYS A 25 -11.32 -14.77 5.42
C LYS A 25 -10.57 -16.09 5.22
N ARG A 26 -9.33 -16.03 4.74
CA ARG A 26 -8.40 -17.17 4.67
C ARG A 26 -7.08 -16.77 5.34
N PRO A 27 -6.84 -17.11 6.61
CA PRO A 27 -5.67 -16.63 7.37
C PRO A 27 -4.30 -17.05 6.79
N PHE A 28 -4.30 -17.89 5.76
CA PHE A 28 -3.11 -18.36 5.06
C PHE A 28 -3.10 -18.05 3.55
N ALA A 29 -4.11 -17.36 3.00
CA ALA A 29 -4.17 -17.03 1.58
C ALA A 29 -3.62 -15.62 1.32
N GLN A 30 -2.30 -15.52 1.20
CA GLN A 30 -1.65 -14.24 0.91
C GLN A 30 -1.50 -14.03 -0.60
N SER A 31 -2.01 -12.91 -1.09
CA SER A 31 -1.74 -12.42 -2.45
C SER A 31 -0.43 -11.64 -2.48
N ILE A 32 0.63 -12.21 -3.04
CA ILE A 32 1.93 -11.56 -3.22
C ILE A 32 2.11 -11.20 -4.70
N VAL A 33 2.53 -9.96 -4.95
CA VAL A 33 2.86 -9.50 -6.30
C VAL A 33 4.35 -9.70 -6.53
N HIS A 34 4.69 -10.45 -7.57
CA HIS A 34 6.08 -10.64 -7.97
C HIS A 34 6.49 -9.57 -8.99
N LEU A 35 7.53 -8.80 -8.68
CA LEU A 35 8.15 -7.82 -9.56
C LEU A 35 9.52 -8.33 -10.00
N ASP A 36 9.59 -8.76 -11.26
CA ASP A 36 10.85 -9.03 -11.93
C ASP A 36 11.43 -7.71 -12.44
N LEU A 37 12.56 -7.28 -11.87
CA LEU A 37 13.22 -6.02 -12.18
C LEU A 37 14.32 -6.18 -13.23
N LYS A 38 14.43 -7.35 -13.85
CA LYS A 38 15.49 -7.67 -14.80
C LYS A 38 15.41 -6.79 -16.05
N GLY A 39 16.57 -6.28 -16.47
CA GLY A 39 16.76 -5.51 -17.70
C GLY A 39 16.29 -4.05 -17.63
N ALA A 40 15.17 -3.75 -16.97
CA ALA A 40 14.62 -2.39 -16.89
C ALA A 40 13.84 -2.15 -15.58
N PRO A 41 14.52 -1.97 -14.42
CA PRO A 41 13.82 -1.63 -13.20
C PRO A 41 13.11 -0.28 -13.36
N PRO A 42 11.86 -0.16 -12.90
CA PRO A 42 11.19 1.13 -12.81
C PRO A 42 11.96 2.14 -11.96
N ILE A 43 11.86 3.41 -12.32
CA ILE A 43 12.40 4.51 -11.51
C ILE A 43 11.62 4.68 -10.21
N MET A 44 12.21 5.36 -9.22
CA MET A 44 11.62 5.51 -7.88
C MET A 44 10.18 6.07 -7.88
N SER A 45 9.89 7.03 -8.75
CA SER A 45 8.55 7.63 -8.87
C SER A 45 7.47 6.63 -9.30
N VAL A 46 7.84 5.50 -9.92
CA VAL A 46 6.89 4.42 -10.26
C VAL A 46 6.42 3.70 -8.99
N TYR A 47 7.33 3.37 -8.09
CA TYR A 47 6.99 2.67 -6.86
C TYR A 47 6.08 3.49 -5.94
N GLU A 48 6.24 4.82 -5.95
CA GLU A 48 5.43 5.75 -5.16
C GLU A 48 3.93 5.63 -5.45
N TRP A 49 3.53 5.42 -6.71
CA TRP A 49 2.13 5.20 -7.07
C TRP A 49 1.75 3.72 -7.14
N LEU A 50 2.69 2.83 -7.47
CA LEU A 50 2.44 1.40 -7.62
C LEU A 50 2.08 0.73 -6.29
N PHE A 51 2.84 0.95 -5.22
CA PHE A 51 2.58 0.26 -3.94
C PHE A 51 1.23 0.64 -3.30
N PRO A 52 0.82 1.93 -3.29
CA PRO A 52 -0.53 2.28 -2.86
C PRO A 52 -1.62 1.63 -3.71
N LEU A 53 -1.40 1.50 -5.03
CA LEU A 53 -2.32 0.80 -5.92
C LEU A 53 -2.43 -0.69 -5.56
N LEU A 54 -1.30 -1.40 -5.44
CA LEU A 54 -1.28 -2.83 -5.06
C LEU A 54 -1.97 -3.05 -3.70
N ARG A 55 -1.75 -2.13 -2.76
CA ARG A 55 -2.44 -2.14 -1.46
C ARG A 55 -3.96 -2.01 -1.59
N LYS A 56 -4.45 -1.12 -2.47
CA LYS A 56 -5.89 -0.96 -2.77
C LYS A 56 -6.46 -2.20 -3.45
N MET A 57 -5.66 -2.92 -4.22
CA MET A 57 -6.04 -4.17 -4.89
C MET A 57 -6.02 -5.40 -3.96
N GLY A 58 -5.68 -5.24 -2.68
CA GLY A 58 -5.66 -6.35 -1.72
C GLY A 58 -4.37 -7.18 -1.75
N ALA A 59 -3.29 -6.66 -2.34
CA ALA A 59 -1.98 -7.28 -2.19
C ALA A 59 -1.53 -7.26 -0.73
N HIS A 60 -0.96 -8.38 -0.29
CA HIS A 60 -0.42 -8.59 1.06
C HIS A 60 1.06 -8.23 1.12
N GLY A 61 1.78 -8.38 0.01
CA GLY A 61 3.19 -8.07 -0.09
C GLY A 61 3.64 -7.99 -1.53
N VAL A 62 4.90 -7.58 -1.69
CA VAL A 62 5.61 -7.55 -2.96
C VAL A 62 6.87 -8.38 -2.79
N LEU A 63 7.13 -9.29 -3.73
CA LEU A 63 8.41 -9.95 -3.88
C LEU A 63 9.15 -9.23 -5.01
N MET A 64 10.35 -8.71 -4.75
CA MET A 64 11.16 -8.06 -5.78
C MET A 64 12.38 -8.91 -6.09
N GLU A 65 12.49 -9.34 -7.35
CA GLU A 65 13.69 -10.00 -7.87
C GLU A 65 14.63 -8.93 -8.44
N TYR A 66 15.81 -8.80 -7.84
CA TYR A 66 16.83 -7.82 -8.20
C TYR A 66 18.16 -8.54 -8.44
N GLU A 67 18.31 -9.11 -9.64
CA GLU A 67 19.41 -10.05 -9.91
C GLU A 67 20.75 -9.36 -10.26
N ASP A 68 20.76 -8.19 -10.92
CA ASP A 68 22.00 -7.77 -11.62
C ASP A 68 22.21 -6.25 -11.80
N MET A 69 21.87 -5.44 -10.78
CA MET A 69 22.15 -3.99 -10.81
C MET A 69 22.88 -3.48 -9.55
N PHE A 70 23.71 -4.33 -8.95
CA PHE A 70 24.70 -3.80 -8.01
C PHE A 70 25.66 -2.90 -8.80
N PRO A 71 25.84 -1.62 -8.39
CA PRO A 71 26.86 -0.80 -9.02
C PRO A 71 28.22 -1.46 -8.76
N TYR A 72 28.78 -2.06 -9.81
CA TYR A 72 30.17 -2.48 -9.77
C TYR A 72 31.02 -1.22 -9.90
N SER A 73 31.57 -0.76 -8.77
CA SER A 73 32.56 0.31 -8.73
C SER A 73 33.96 -0.32 -8.74
N GLY A 74 34.42 -0.78 -9.90
CA GLY A 74 35.73 -1.41 -10.03
C GLY A 74 36.09 -1.68 -11.50
N ASP A 75 37.35 -2.02 -11.75
CA ASP A 75 37.80 -2.56 -13.02
C ASP A 75 37.67 -4.09 -12.99
N LEU A 76 37.01 -4.66 -14.00
CA LEU A 76 36.95 -6.12 -14.15
C LEU A 76 38.38 -6.62 -14.35
N ALA A 77 38.94 -7.26 -13.31
CA ALA A 77 40.27 -7.84 -13.39
C ALA A 77 40.30 -8.88 -14.52
N GLN A 78 41.18 -8.66 -15.50
CA GLN A 78 41.53 -9.63 -16.55
C GLN A 78 42.48 -10.70 -16.01
#